data_AF-A0A1Y5INU9-F1
#
_entry.id   AF-A0A1Y5INU9-F1
#
_cell.length_a   1.000
_cell.length_b   1.000
_cell.length_c   1.000
_cell.angle_alpha   90.00
_cell.angle_beta   90.00
_cell.angle_gamma   90.00
#
_symmetry.space_group_name_H-M   'P 1'
#
loop_
_entity.id
_entity.type
_entity.pdbx_description
1 polymer ?
#
loop_
_entity_poly.entity_id
_entity_poly.type
_entity_poly.pdbx_seq_one_letter_code
_entity_poly.pdbx_strand_id
1 'polypeptide(L)'
;MADGHRVLFKHPRTERYVIVYTLTLPAVNQGLVFRDVGAGGPVVDAVVPGGWADKHADIAPGDRLLRCTAYEIDVDHANLAPKPFVFDCSEPTPETGLPPTFEVCMRALQSTEILSTGFVHRKVTCEFIRDVRDLREREEHDRFLARIAQVGLLEEDREAAERRGERVPQRAPGEHPDGVPVEPLFVEDVYPVDD
;
A
#
# COMPACT_ATOMS: atom_id res chain seq x y z
N MET A 1 7.93 -10.38 -2.14
CA MET A 1 7.46 -9.53 -3.27
C MET A 1 7.10 -8.18 -2.69
N ALA A 2 7.24 -7.09 -3.45
CA ALA A 2 6.98 -5.74 -2.97
C ALA A 2 5.85 -5.10 -3.78
N ASP A 3 4.60 -5.25 -3.32
CA ASP A 3 3.50 -4.42 -3.80
C ASP A 3 3.70 -3.01 -3.22
N GLY A 4 3.89 -2.05 -4.12
CA GLY A 4 4.31 -0.68 -3.79
C GLY A 4 3.20 0.16 -3.16
N HIS A 5 3.62 1.29 -2.57
CA HIS A 5 2.75 2.29 -1.94
C HIS A 5 2.07 1.80 -0.65
N ARG A 6 2.88 1.68 0.41
CA ARG A 6 2.42 1.88 1.80
C ARG A 6 2.83 3.27 2.26
N VAL A 7 1.93 4.00 2.89
CA VAL A 7 2.19 5.32 3.48
C VAL A 7 1.70 5.31 4.92
N LEU A 8 2.62 5.44 5.87
CA LEU A 8 2.34 5.54 7.30
C LEU A 8 2.43 6.99 7.75
N PHE A 9 1.35 7.52 8.33
CA PHE A 9 1.25 8.89 8.81
C PHE A 9 0.36 9.00 10.05
N LYS A 10 0.49 10.11 10.79
CA LYS A 10 -0.44 10.46 11.87
C LYS A 10 -1.70 11.09 11.26
N HIS A 11 -2.83 10.41 11.35
CA HIS A 11 -4.09 10.83 10.73
C HIS A 11 -4.63 12.11 11.38
N PRO A 12 -4.88 13.20 10.61
CA PRO A 12 -5.05 14.54 11.16
C PRO A 12 -6.36 14.76 11.95
N ARG A 13 -7.36 13.89 11.79
CA ARG A 13 -8.65 14.00 12.51
C ARG A 13 -8.77 13.10 13.74
N THR A 14 -7.90 12.10 13.89
CA THR A 14 -7.98 11.10 14.99
C THR A 14 -6.70 11.00 15.82
N GLU A 15 -5.62 11.65 15.38
CA GLU A 15 -4.28 11.62 15.96
C GLU A 15 -3.64 10.22 16.09
N ARG A 16 -4.25 9.19 15.50
CA ARG A 16 -3.71 7.83 15.41
C ARG A 16 -2.72 7.73 14.26
N TYR A 17 -1.72 6.88 14.40
CA TYR A 17 -0.92 6.44 13.27
C TYR A 17 -1.73 5.46 12.43
N VAL A 18 -1.71 5.65 11.11
CA VAL A 18 -2.45 4.83 10.15
C VAL A 18 -1.57 4.47 8.97
N ILE A 19 -1.65 3.24 8.48
CA ILE A 19 -1.07 2.82 7.22
C ILE A 19 -2.16 2.89 6.16
N VAL A 20 -1.99 3.74 5.14
CA VAL A 20 -2.74 3.62 3.88
C VAL A 20 -1.90 2.80 2.91
N TYR A 21 -2.51 1.81 2.26
CA TYR A 21 -1.79 0.93 1.34
C TYR A 21 -2.68 0.38 0.22
N THR A 22 -2.06 0.06 -0.91
CA THR A 22 -2.76 -0.42 -2.12
C THR A 22 -2.46 -1.90 -2.37
N LEU A 23 -3.49 -2.66 -2.78
CA LEU A 23 -3.41 -4.06 -3.19
C LEU A 23 -4.12 -4.26 -4.53
N THR A 24 -3.64 -5.22 -5.33
CA THR A 24 -4.35 -5.68 -6.54
C THR A 24 -4.98 -7.05 -6.29
N LEU A 25 -6.26 -7.04 -5.93
CA LEU A 25 -7.04 -8.24 -5.62
C LEU A 25 -7.68 -8.84 -6.89
N PRO A 26 -8.01 -10.14 -6.92
CA PRO A 26 -8.80 -10.67 -8.02
C PRO A 26 -10.23 -10.13 -7.98
N ALA A 27 -10.89 -9.92 -9.12
CA ALA A 27 -12.29 -9.46 -9.16
C ALA A 27 -13.22 -10.44 -8.41
N VAL A 28 -13.03 -11.74 -8.68
CA VAL A 28 -13.84 -12.84 -8.15
C VAL A 28 -13.04 -13.64 -7.12
N ASN A 29 -13.69 -14.12 -6.07
CA ASN A 29 -13.09 -14.99 -5.03
C ASN A 29 -11.84 -14.40 -4.36
N GLN A 30 -11.90 -13.12 -3.98
CA GLN A 30 -10.86 -12.40 -3.20
C GLN A 30 -10.44 -13.15 -1.93
N GLY A 31 -11.35 -13.88 -1.30
CA GLY A 31 -11.14 -14.44 0.03
C GLY A 31 -11.23 -13.39 1.13
N LEU A 32 -12.06 -12.36 0.93
CA LEU A 32 -12.37 -11.32 1.91
C LEU A 32 -13.87 -11.34 2.23
N VAL A 33 -14.19 -11.15 3.51
CA VAL A 33 -15.54 -10.86 3.98
C VAL A 33 -15.54 -9.41 4.46
N PHE A 34 -16.46 -8.61 3.95
CA PHE A 34 -16.66 -7.23 4.37
C PHE A 34 -17.89 -7.13 5.28
N ARG A 35 -17.80 -6.30 6.31
CA ARG A 35 -18.95 -5.91 7.15
C ARG A 35 -19.36 -4.47 6.86
N ASP A 36 -20.66 -4.24 7.02
CA ASP A 36 -21.23 -2.90 7.03
C ASP A 36 -20.79 -2.09 8.28
N VAL A 37 -20.82 -0.78 8.11
CA VAL A 37 -20.53 0.26 9.11
C VAL A 37 -21.56 1.40 9.07
N GLY A 38 -22.65 1.24 8.30
CA GLY A 38 -23.76 2.19 8.16
C GLY A 38 -23.51 3.34 7.19
N ALA A 39 -22.31 3.92 7.19
CA ALA A 39 -21.95 5.01 6.27
C ALA A 39 -20.46 5.00 5.89
N GLY A 40 -20.19 5.13 4.59
CA GLY A 40 -18.84 5.19 4.01
C GLY A 40 -18.14 3.83 3.93
N GLY A 41 -16.84 3.87 3.61
CA GLY A 41 -16.05 2.70 3.23
C GLY A 41 -16.17 1.48 4.16
N PRO A 42 -16.46 0.28 3.61
CA PRO A 42 -16.66 -0.95 4.38
C PRO A 42 -15.37 -1.44 5.03
N VAL A 43 -15.51 -2.31 6.02
CA VAL A 43 -14.38 -2.85 6.80
C VAL A 43 -14.25 -4.35 6.55
N VAL A 44 -13.03 -4.86 6.39
CA VAL A 44 -12.73 -6.29 6.36
C VAL A 44 -13.10 -6.88 7.73
N ASP A 45 -14.02 -7.83 7.73
CA ASP A 45 -14.46 -8.58 8.92
C ASP A 45 -13.62 -9.85 9.10
N ALA A 46 -13.38 -10.56 8.00
CA ALA A 46 -12.57 -11.77 7.97
C ALA A 46 -11.80 -11.91 6.66
N VAL A 47 -10.62 -12.53 6.74
CA VAL A 47 -9.92 -13.12 5.60
C VAL A 47 -10.25 -14.61 5.59
N VAL A 48 -10.63 -15.14 4.43
CA VAL A 48 -11.10 -16.53 4.27
C VAL A 48 -9.91 -17.47 4.19
N PRO A 49 -9.72 -18.41 5.12
CA PRO A 49 -8.57 -19.32 5.12
C PRO A 49 -8.49 -20.13 3.82
N GLY A 50 -7.30 -20.18 3.22
CA GLY A 50 -7.07 -20.79 1.91
C GLY A 50 -7.55 -19.97 0.71
N GLY A 51 -8.15 -18.79 0.92
CA GLY A 51 -8.55 -17.85 -0.14
C GLY A 51 -7.36 -17.20 -0.85
N TRP A 52 -7.63 -16.26 -1.77
CA TRP A 52 -6.55 -15.57 -2.48
C TRP A 52 -5.81 -14.59 -1.57
N ALA A 53 -6.54 -13.73 -0.84
CA ALA A 53 -5.97 -12.77 0.10
C ALA A 53 -5.08 -13.45 1.16
N ASP A 54 -5.59 -14.48 1.83
CA ASP A 54 -4.90 -15.31 2.82
C ASP A 54 -3.49 -15.80 2.39
N LYS A 55 -3.29 -16.03 1.08
CA LYS A 55 -2.05 -16.56 0.52
C LYS A 55 -1.13 -15.50 -0.11
N HIS A 56 -1.66 -14.33 -0.43
CA HIS A 56 -1.02 -13.40 -1.38
C HIS A 56 -1.09 -11.92 -0.98
N ALA A 57 -1.84 -11.56 0.06
CA ALA A 57 -2.00 -10.19 0.52
C ALA A 57 -1.82 -10.07 2.05
N ASP A 58 -1.04 -9.09 2.48
CA ASP A 58 -1.06 -8.61 3.86
C ASP A 58 -2.26 -7.66 4.02
N ILE A 59 -3.40 -8.26 4.35
CA ILE A 59 -4.68 -7.63 4.65
C ILE A 59 -5.29 -8.33 5.87
N ALA A 60 -5.93 -7.58 6.76
CA ALA A 60 -6.32 -8.05 8.07
C ALA A 60 -7.75 -7.63 8.47
N PRO A 61 -8.43 -8.39 9.35
CA PRO A 61 -9.65 -7.95 10.01
C PRO A 61 -9.49 -6.58 10.68
N GLY A 62 -10.37 -5.65 10.33
CA GLY A 62 -10.34 -4.26 10.79
C GLY A 62 -9.79 -3.25 9.78
N ASP A 63 -9.16 -3.70 8.70
CA ASP A 63 -8.75 -2.82 7.59
C ASP A 63 -9.99 -2.26 6.87
N ARG A 64 -10.02 -0.95 6.61
CA ARG A 64 -11.14 -0.29 5.92
C ARG A 64 -10.79 -0.01 4.46
N LEU A 65 -11.69 -0.33 3.54
CA LEU A 65 -11.58 0.10 2.15
C LEU A 65 -11.77 1.63 2.08
N LEU A 66 -10.75 2.35 1.59
CA LEU A 66 -10.88 3.76 1.25
C LEU A 66 -11.42 3.94 -0.17
N ARG A 67 -10.90 3.18 -1.14
CA ARG A 67 -11.09 3.46 -2.56
C ARG A 67 -10.83 2.21 -3.39
N CYS A 68 -11.55 2.04 -4.49
CA CYS A 68 -11.26 1.00 -5.47
C CYS A 68 -11.26 1.56 -6.90
N THR A 69 -10.23 1.23 -7.67
CA THR A 69 -10.21 1.41 -9.13
C THR A 69 -10.81 0.17 -9.77
N ALA A 70 -12.04 0.32 -10.26
CA ALA A 70 -12.81 -0.69 -10.95
C ALA A 70 -12.88 -0.37 -12.45
N TYR A 71 -13.61 -1.18 -13.20
CA TYR A 71 -13.82 -0.98 -14.63
C TYR A 71 -15.32 -0.96 -14.94
N GLU A 72 -15.73 0.03 -15.74
CA GLU A 72 -17.02 0.10 -16.39
C GLU A 72 -16.91 -0.64 -17.74
N ILE A 73 -17.86 -1.54 -17.99
CA ILE A 73 -17.95 -2.33 -19.21
C ILE A 73 -19.30 -2.01 -19.85
N ASP A 74 -19.27 -1.43 -21.04
CA ASP A 74 -20.47 -1.10 -21.81
C ASP A 74 -21.08 -2.41 -22.36
N VAL A 75 -22.20 -2.83 -21.79
CA VAL A 75 -22.87 -4.10 -22.15
C VAL A 75 -23.58 -4.04 -23.50
N ASP A 76 -23.98 -2.85 -23.95
CA ASP A 76 -24.61 -2.64 -25.26
C ASP A 76 -23.53 -2.52 -26.36
N HIS A 77 -22.35 -2.00 -26.00
CA HIS A 77 -21.20 -1.82 -26.89
C HIS A 77 -19.98 -2.64 -26.44
N ALA A 78 -20.17 -3.94 -26.25
CA ALA A 78 -19.13 -4.89 -25.78
C ALA A 78 -17.87 -5.00 -26.66
N ASN A 79 -17.81 -4.27 -27.78
CA ASN A 79 -16.64 -4.08 -28.64
C ASN A 79 -15.68 -3.00 -28.12
N LEU A 80 -16.11 -2.17 -27.16
CA LEU A 80 -15.34 -1.08 -26.57
C LEU A 80 -14.39 -1.60 -25.49
N ALA A 81 -13.24 -0.97 -25.35
CA ALA A 81 -12.34 -1.23 -24.23
C ALA A 81 -12.99 -0.79 -22.89
N PRO A 82 -12.94 -1.60 -21.83
CA PRO A 82 -13.43 -1.21 -20.50
C PRO A 82 -12.79 0.08 -20.01
N LYS A 83 -13.59 0.99 -19.46
CA LYS A 83 -13.11 2.27 -18.93
C LYS A 83 -12.77 2.10 -17.45
N PRO A 84 -11.57 2.45 -16.98
CA PRO A 84 -11.30 2.49 -15.56
C PRO A 84 -12.11 3.62 -14.92
N PHE A 85 -12.79 3.34 -13.81
CA PHE A 85 -13.35 4.37 -12.93
C PHE A 85 -12.80 4.20 -11.51
N VAL A 86 -12.58 5.33 -10.84
CA VAL A 86 -12.12 5.34 -9.46
C VAL A 86 -13.32 5.63 -8.58
N PHE A 87 -13.68 4.68 -7.73
CA PHE A 87 -14.73 4.84 -6.74
C PHE A 87 -14.09 5.07 -5.37
N ASP A 88 -14.18 6.30 -4.88
CA ASP A 88 -13.75 6.65 -3.53
C ASP A 88 -14.89 6.41 -2.54
N CYS A 89 -14.65 5.54 -1.55
CA CYS A 89 -15.63 5.16 -0.53
C CYS A 89 -15.66 6.14 0.65
N SER A 90 -14.82 7.18 0.63
CA SER A 90 -14.77 8.26 1.64
C SER A 90 -15.45 9.55 1.16
N GLU A 91 -15.62 9.73 -0.15
CA GLU A 91 -16.39 10.83 -0.74
C GLU A 91 -17.90 10.52 -0.82
N PRO A 92 -18.80 11.53 -0.81
CA PRO A 92 -20.24 11.32 -1.00
C PRO A 92 -20.58 10.94 -2.45
N THR A 93 -21.65 10.16 -2.69
CA THR A 93 -22.03 9.80 -4.06
C THR A 93 -22.59 11.00 -4.82
N PRO A 94 -22.26 11.21 -6.10
CA PRO A 94 -22.66 12.39 -6.86
C PRO A 94 -24.17 12.61 -6.97
N GLU A 95 -24.96 11.53 -6.93
CA GLU A 95 -26.41 11.54 -7.14
C GLU A 95 -27.19 11.89 -5.87
N THR A 96 -26.59 11.66 -4.69
CA THR A 96 -27.27 11.79 -3.39
C THR A 96 -26.66 12.83 -2.47
N GLY A 97 -25.37 13.15 -2.64
CA GLY A 97 -24.61 13.96 -1.69
C GLY A 97 -24.38 13.30 -0.32
N LEU A 98 -24.68 12.00 -0.19
CA LEU A 98 -24.52 11.21 1.05
C LEU A 98 -23.34 10.24 0.92
N PRO A 99 -22.70 9.83 2.03
CA PRO A 99 -21.71 8.76 2.00
C PRO A 99 -22.28 7.48 1.38
N PRO A 100 -21.49 6.71 0.61
CA PRO A 100 -21.98 5.49 -0.02
C PRO A 100 -22.41 4.44 1.01
N THR A 101 -23.43 3.65 0.64
CA THR A 101 -23.86 2.48 1.41
C THR A 101 -22.98 1.28 1.12
N PHE A 102 -23.05 0.27 1.97
CA PHE A 102 -22.35 -1.00 1.80
C PHE A 102 -22.58 -1.63 0.41
N GLU A 103 -23.84 -1.63 -0.07
CA GLU A 103 -24.21 -2.21 -1.36
C GLU A 103 -23.59 -1.46 -2.53
N VAL A 104 -23.43 -0.14 -2.45
CA VAL A 104 -22.77 0.66 -3.49
C VAL A 104 -21.28 0.32 -3.54
N CYS A 105 -20.61 0.29 -2.39
CA CYS A 105 -19.21 -0.10 -2.28
C CYS A 105 -18.95 -1.53 -2.79
N MET A 106 -19.79 -2.50 -2.42
CA MET A 106 -19.66 -3.88 -2.89
C MET A 106 -19.94 -4.02 -4.39
N ARG A 107 -20.91 -3.29 -4.95
CA ARG A 107 -21.15 -3.24 -6.41
C ARG A 107 -19.97 -2.65 -7.17
N ALA A 108 -19.32 -1.61 -6.64
CA ALA A 108 -18.13 -1.02 -7.26
C ALA A 108 -16.95 -2.01 -7.32
N LEU A 109 -16.71 -2.77 -6.24
CA LEU A 109 -15.73 -3.88 -6.26
C LEU A 109 -16.08 -4.94 -7.31
N GLN A 110 -17.37 -5.29 -7.42
CA GLN A 110 -17.88 -6.37 -8.28
C GLN A 110 -18.06 -5.98 -9.76
N SER A 111 -18.06 -4.70 -10.14
CA SER A 111 -18.32 -4.28 -11.53
C SER A 111 -17.28 -4.80 -12.54
N THR A 112 -16.12 -5.23 -12.05
CA THR A 112 -15.06 -5.88 -12.84
C THR A 112 -15.37 -7.32 -13.24
N GLU A 113 -16.39 -7.95 -12.64
CA GLU A 113 -16.85 -9.30 -12.97
C GLU A 113 -17.88 -9.29 -14.11
N ILE A 114 -17.39 -9.27 -15.35
CA ILE A 114 -18.18 -9.67 -16.52
C ILE A 114 -17.47 -10.82 -17.26
N LEU A 115 -18.19 -11.93 -17.41
CA LEU A 115 -17.74 -13.13 -18.13
C LEU A 115 -18.29 -13.22 -19.57
N SER A 116 -19.18 -12.28 -19.94
CA SER A 116 -19.72 -12.17 -21.30
C SER A 116 -18.72 -11.43 -22.22
N THR A 117 -18.72 -11.80 -23.50
CA THR A 117 -17.91 -11.23 -24.62
C THR A 117 -16.39 -11.41 -24.60
N GLY A 118 -15.82 -12.07 -23.59
CA GLY A 118 -14.44 -12.55 -23.62
C GLY A 118 -13.36 -11.53 -23.22
N PHE A 119 -13.76 -10.34 -22.76
CA PHE A 119 -12.87 -9.49 -21.96
C PHE A 119 -12.76 -10.07 -20.55
N VAL A 120 -11.55 -10.08 -19.96
CA VAL A 120 -11.27 -10.82 -18.70
C VAL A 120 -10.45 -9.97 -17.74
N HIS A 121 -11.01 -8.84 -17.29
CA HIS A 121 -10.41 -8.01 -16.23
C HIS A 121 -10.59 -8.64 -14.84
N ARG A 122 -9.88 -9.75 -14.60
CA ARG A 122 -9.90 -10.51 -13.34
C ARG A 122 -9.30 -9.79 -12.12
N LYS A 123 -9.13 -8.47 -12.13
CA LYS A 123 -8.42 -7.73 -11.07
C LYS A 123 -9.07 -6.38 -10.78
N VAL A 124 -9.13 -6.03 -9.50
CA VAL A 124 -9.56 -4.75 -8.95
C VAL A 124 -8.44 -4.21 -8.06
N THR A 125 -8.11 -2.92 -8.18
CA THR A 125 -7.09 -2.28 -7.35
C THR A 125 -7.79 -1.60 -6.18
N CYS A 126 -7.46 -2.00 -4.96
CA CYS A 126 -8.12 -1.54 -3.73
C CYS A 126 -7.10 -0.84 -2.83
N GLU A 127 -7.48 0.31 -2.29
CA GLU A 127 -6.71 1.07 -1.31
C GLU A 127 -7.39 0.95 0.05
N PHE A 128 -6.61 0.55 1.05
CA PHE A 128 -7.06 0.26 2.41
C PHE A 128 -6.39 1.20 3.42
N ILE A 129 -7.05 1.41 4.55
CA ILE A 129 -6.49 2.07 5.73
C ILE A 129 -6.54 1.13 6.95
N ARG A 130 -5.39 0.98 7.61
CA ARG A 130 -5.17 0.21 8.84
C ARG A 130 -4.83 1.15 9.99
N ASP A 131 -5.57 1.06 11.10
CA ASP A 131 -5.19 1.68 12.38
C ASP A 131 -3.93 0.98 12.90
N VAL A 132 -2.81 1.69 13.10
CA VAL A 132 -1.62 1.10 13.73
C VAL A 132 -1.89 0.91 15.22
N ARG A 133 -2.07 -0.35 15.62
CA ARG A 133 -2.36 -0.76 17.01
C ARG A 133 -1.17 -1.38 17.73
N ASP A 134 -0.16 -1.84 17.00
CA ASP A 134 1.05 -2.40 17.59
C ASP A 134 2.02 -1.30 18.01
N LEU A 135 2.64 -1.48 19.18
CA LEU A 135 3.72 -0.63 19.66
C LEU A 135 4.96 -0.74 18.78
N ARG A 136 5.25 -1.91 18.20
CA ARG A 136 6.44 -2.13 17.36
C ARG A 136 6.39 -1.38 16.04
N GLU A 137 5.27 -1.46 15.31
CA GLU A 137 5.09 -0.69 14.06
C GLU A 137 5.25 0.82 14.31
N ARG A 138 4.74 1.30 15.45
CA ARG A 138 4.89 2.68 15.88
C ARG A 138 6.34 3.02 16.24
N GLU A 139 7.03 2.18 17.02
CA GLU A 139 8.44 2.35 17.36
C GLU A 139 9.36 2.31 16.12
N GLU A 140 9.05 1.50 15.12
CA GLU A 140 9.77 1.45 13.84
C GLU A 140 9.54 2.72 13.02
N HIS A 141 8.31 3.25 13.00
CA HIS A 141 8.00 4.50 12.32
C HIS A 141 8.57 5.73 13.03
N ASP A 142 8.49 5.83 14.36
CA ASP A 142 9.09 6.93 15.11
C ASP A 142 10.63 6.91 14.97
N ARG A 143 11.27 5.72 14.86
CA ARG A 143 12.69 5.57 14.46
C ARG A 143 12.95 5.98 13.01
N PHE A 144 12.07 5.68 12.07
CA PHE A 144 12.18 6.08 10.66
C PHE A 144 12.07 7.61 10.49
N LEU A 145 11.10 8.24 11.15
CA LEU A 145 10.97 9.70 11.18
C LEU A 145 12.18 10.38 11.82
N ALA A 146 12.67 9.86 12.96
CA ALA A 146 13.89 10.37 13.59
C ALA A 146 15.11 10.27 12.65
N ARG A 147 15.21 9.20 11.86
CA ARG A 147 16.29 9.03 10.88
C ARG A 147 16.15 9.97 9.67
N ILE A 148 14.94 10.25 9.20
CA ILE A 148 14.71 11.27 8.16
C ILE A 148 15.06 12.66 8.69
N ALA A 149 14.63 13.02 9.91
CA ALA A 149 14.98 14.30 10.53
C ALA A 149 16.51 14.44 10.70
N GLN A 150 17.20 13.36 11.09
CA GLN A 150 18.66 13.34 11.17
C GLN A 150 19.33 13.52 9.80
N VAL A 151 18.81 12.90 8.73
CA VAL A 151 19.33 13.10 7.36
C VAL A 151 19.09 14.53 6.88
N GLY A 152 17.89 15.09 7.07
CA GLY A 152 17.59 16.48 6.71
C GLY A 152 18.50 17.48 7.42
N LEU A 153 18.74 17.30 8.72
CA LEU A 153 19.70 18.13 9.47
C LEU A 153 21.14 18.00 8.92
N LEU A 154 21.57 16.79 8.52
CA LEU A 154 22.88 16.57 7.92
C LEU A 154 22.99 17.20 6.50
N GLU A 155 21.89 17.28 5.76
CA GLU A 155 21.84 17.99 4.47
C GLU A 155 21.84 19.51 4.65
N GLU A 156 21.08 20.06 5.62
CA GLU A 156 21.11 21.48 5.98
C GLU A 156 22.50 21.91 6.47
N ASP A 157 23.16 21.12 7.33
CA ASP A 157 24.53 21.38 7.80
C ASP A 157 25.56 21.30 6.66
N ARG A 158 25.39 20.36 5.72
CA ARG A 158 26.23 20.28 4.51
C ARG A 158 26.07 21.56 3.67
N GLU A 159 24.84 21.96 3.35
CA GLU A 159 24.60 23.19 2.59
C GLU A 159 25.11 24.43 3.33
N ALA A 160 25.09 24.44 4.66
CA ALA A 160 25.63 25.53 5.46
C ALA A 160 27.17 25.55 5.44
N ALA A 161 27.84 24.39 5.44
CA ALA A 161 29.29 24.27 5.30
C ALA A 161 29.77 24.65 3.89
N GLU A 162 29.06 24.20 2.86
CA GLU A 162 29.31 24.59 1.46
C GLU A 162 29.14 26.11 1.27
N ARG A 163 28.10 26.71 1.86
CA ARG A 163 27.92 28.18 1.91
C ARG A 163 29.02 28.93 2.69
N ARG A 164 29.71 28.27 3.63
CA ARG A 164 30.90 28.82 4.32
C ARG A 164 32.21 28.58 3.57
N GLY A 165 32.19 27.85 2.45
CA GLY A 165 33.39 27.48 1.68
C GLY A 165 34.24 26.40 2.35
N GLU A 166 33.69 25.68 3.32
CA GLU A 166 34.38 24.61 4.04
C GLU A 166 34.45 23.35 3.17
N ARG A 167 35.60 22.67 3.12
CA ARG A 167 35.73 21.39 2.40
C ARG A 167 34.99 20.28 3.15
N VAL A 168 33.73 20.06 2.78
CA VAL A 168 32.98 18.88 3.21
C VAL A 168 33.70 17.61 2.71
N PRO A 169 34.07 16.65 3.58
CA PRO A 169 34.64 15.39 3.15
C PRO A 169 33.57 14.52 2.47
N GLN A 170 33.76 14.20 1.19
CA GLN A 170 32.92 13.26 0.47
C GLN A 170 33.16 11.83 0.99
N ARG A 171 32.32 11.37 1.92
CA ARG A 171 32.23 9.93 2.23
C ARG A 171 31.62 9.20 1.04
N ALA A 172 32.27 8.12 0.61
CA ALA A 172 31.68 7.20 -0.35
C ALA A 172 30.53 6.40 0.31
N PRO A 173 29.49 6.01 -0.44
CA PRO A 173 28.44 5.14 0.10
C PRO A 173 29.01 3.78 0.53
N GLY A 174 29.16 3.56 1.84
CA GLY A 174 29.63 2.29 2.41
C GLY A 174 30.53 2.39 3.65
N GLU A 175 31.15 3.55 3.91
CA GLU A 175 32.10 3.69 5.03
C GLU A 175 31.41 3.77 6.42
N HIS A 176 31.65 2.75 7.25
CA HIS A 176 31.42 2.81 8.70
C HIS A 176 32.45 3.73 9.39
N PRO A 177 32.16 4.29 10.57
CA PRO A 177 33.00 5.32 11.20
C PRO A 177 34.41 4.86 11.58
N ASP A 178 34.61 3.56 11.78
CA ASP A 178 35.83 2.98 12.36
C ASP A 178 36.85 2.49 11.30
N GLY A 179 36.60 2.73 10.01
CA GLY A 179 37.57 2.52 8.93
C GLY A 179 37.89 1.05 8.58
N VAL A 180 37.17 0.09 9.14
CA VAL A 180 37.33 -1.34 8.82
C VAL A 180 36.63 -1.63 7.46
N PRO A 181 37.33 -2.22 6.47
CA PRO A 181 36.68 -2.64 5.23
C PRO A 181 35.72 -3.79 5.50
N VAL A 182 34.52 -3.72 4.92
CA VAL A 182 33.50 -4.76 5.03
C VAL A 182 33.92 -5.98 4.21
N GLU A 183 33.83 -7.19 4.77
CA GLU A 183 34.01 -8.43 3.99
C GLU A 183 32.99 -8.47 2.83
N PRO A 184 33.38 -8.95 1.63
CA PRO A 184 32.52 -8.86 0.47
C PRO A 184 31.22 -9.64 0.69
N LEU A 185 30.08 -8.99 0.41
CA LEU A 185 28.73 -9.56 0.48
C LEU A 185 28.47 -10.75 -0.47
N PHE A 186 29.48 -11.13 -1.26
CA PHE A 186 29.54 -12.36 -2.03
C PHE A 186 30.89 -13.03 -1.75
N VAL A 187 30.85 -14.14 -1.02
CA VAL A 187 31.85 -15.20 -1.15
C VAL A 187 31.35 -16.10 -2.28
N GLU A 188 32.19 -16.38 -3.28
CA GLU A 188 31.87 -17.47 -4.22
C GLU A 188 32.06 -18.80 -3.47
N ASP A 189 31.00 -19.60 -3.36
CA ASP A 189 31.04 -20.93 -2.74
C ASP A 189 31.92 -21.86 -3.58
N VAL A 190 33.22 -21.90 -3.28
CA VAL A 190 34.16 -22.88 -3.82
C VAL A 190 33.90 -24.22 -3.11
N TYR A 191 33.02 -25.04 -3.69
CA TYR A 191 32.72 -26.39 -3.20
C TYR A 191 33.95 -27.34 -3.34
N PRO A 192 34.45 -27.93 -2.24
CA PRO A 192 35.22 -29.19 -2.26
C PRO A 192 34.26 -30.40 -2.25
N VAL A 193 34.54 -31.65 -2.67
CA VAL A 193 35.64 -32.40 -3.35
C VAL A 193 34.97 -33.70 -3.91
N ASP A 194 35.57 -34.65 -4.63
CA ASP A 194 36.95 -34.90 -5.12
C ASP A 194 36.97 -34.77 -6.68
N ASP A 195 37.89 -35.25 -7.53
CA ASP A 195 39.12 -36.09 -7.48
C ASP A 195 40.35 -35.30 -7.97
#